data_AF-X1RMN2-F1
#
_entry.id   AF-X1RMN2-F1
#
_cell.length_a   1.000
_cell.length_b   1.000
_cell.length_c   1.000
_cell.angle_alpha   90.00
_cell.angle_beta   90.00
_cell.angle_gamma   90.00
#
_symmetry.space_group_name_H-M   'P 1'
#
loop_
_entity.id
_entity.type
_entity.pdbx_description
1 polymer ?
#
loop_
_entity_poly.entity_id
_entity_poly.type
_entity_poly.pdbx_seq_one_letter_code
_entity_poly.pdbx_strand_id
1 'polypeptide(L)'
;VNELAKTSAKKNGVDLKLVQIPSVNEIKSSLVGFDLQLLKIPEQIVEKELAKYIKFPEVSYLEIESKLNGKEIILKIVDFQLSPTAELAEIASKVKDSRELIDYWAIDWDYKGDTFHNQWQSFRMKKNPRVDYQAIHKYDETGEYEIMVKVVDVFGNDTNKTLRVEIK
;
A
#
# COMPACT_ATOMS: atom_id res chain seq x y z
N VAL A 1 -7.76 13.53 4.56
CA VAL A 1 -9.01 13.45 3.77
C VAL A 1 -10.03 12.50 4.41
N ASN A 2 -9.63 11.27 4.78
CA ASN A 2 -10.54 10.27 5.37
C ASN A 2 -11.25 10.71 6.66
N GLU A 3 -10.54 11.31 7.62
CA GLU A 3 -11.16 11.71 8.91
C GLU A 3 -12.14 12.89 8.80
N LEU A 4 -11.84 13.86 7.94
CA LEU A 4 -12.76 14.98 7.67
C LEU A 4 -14.07 14.47 7.04
N ALA A 5 -13.96 13.51 6.11
CA ALA A 5 -15.12 12.90 5.47
C ALA A 5 -15.98 12.12 6.50
N LYS A 6 -15.35 11.31 7.37
CA LYS A 6 -16.07 10.57 8.42
C LYS A 6 -16.72 11.49 9.45
N THR A 7 -15.98 12.52 9.90
CA THR A 7 -16.51 13.51 10.86
C THR A 7 -17.71 14.24 10.28
N SER A 8 -17.63 14.65 9.01
CA SER A 8 -18.75 15.26 8.29
C SER A 8 -19.92 14.30 8.13
N ALA A 9 -19.68 13.05 7.74
CA ALA A 9 -20.72 12.03 7.60
C ALA A 9 -21.47 11.79 8.92
N LYS A 10 -20.74 11.62 10.03
CA LYS A 10 -21.30 11.47 11.37
C LYS A 10 -22.16 12.67 11.77
N LYS A 11 -21.68 13.90 11.51
CA LYS A 11 -22.44 15.13 11.77
C LYS A 11 -23.75 15.18 10.99
N ASN A 12 -23.78 14.58 9.81
CA ASN A 12 -24.97 14.52 8.94
C ASN A 12 -25.79 13.23 9.11
N GLY A 13 -25.49 12.39 10.10
CA GLY A 13 -26.21 11.13 10.34
C GLY A 13 -26.03 10.08 9.24
N VAL A 14 -24.95 10.17 8.44
CA VAL A 14 -24.62 9.23 7.37
C VAL A 14 -23.62 8.20 7.89
N ASP A 15 -23.92 6.92 7.70
CA ASP A 15 -22.96 5.82 7.90
C ASP A 15 -22.01 5.76 6.68
N LEU A 16 -20.77 6.19 6.87
CA LEU A 16 -19.76 6.21 5.82
C LEU A 16 -18.79 5.05 6.01
N LYS A 17 -18.78 4.11 5.05
CA LYS A 17 -17.78 3.05 4.95
C LYS A 17 -16.82 3.37 3.81
N LEU A 18 -15.52 3.43 4.14
CA LEU A 18 -14.46 3.56 3.15
C LEU A 18 -13.93 2.17 2.83
N VAL A 19 -13.86 1.84 1.54
CA VAL A 19 -13.33 0.57 1.05
C VAL A 19 -12.07 0.87 0.26
N GLN A 20 -11.00 0.14 0.55
CA GLN A 20 -9.79 0.21 -0.26
C GLN A 20 -10.02 -0.47 -1.61
N ILE A 21 -9.75 0.24 -2.69
CA ILE A 21 -9.75 -0.34 -4.03
C ILE A 21 -8.36 -0.95 -4.27
N PRO A 22 -8.27 -2.25 -4.59
CA PRO A 22 -6.99 -2.91 -4.89
C PRO A 22 -6.37 -2.36 -6.17
N SER A 23 -5.06 -2.54 -6.33
CA SER A 23 -4.36 -2.17 -7.57
C SER A 23 -4.86 -2.99 -8.76
N VAL A 24 -4.65 -2.48 -9.98
CA VAL A 24 -5.00 -3.20 -11.22
C VAL A 24 -4.33 -4.59 -11.27
N ASN A 25 -3.08 -4.68 -10.79
CA ASN A 25 -2.35 -5.94 -10.76
C ASN A 25 -2.92 -6.92 -9.73
N GLU A 26 -3.33 -6.44 -8.54
CA GLU A 26 -4.02 -7.28 -7.54
C GLU A 26 -5.38 -7.81 -8.05
N ILE A 27 -6.14 -6.98 -8.77
CA ILE A 27 -7.40 -7.40 -9.38
C ILE A 27 -7.14 -8.49 -10.41
N LYS A 28 -6.15 -8.29 -11.29
CA LYS A 28 -5.78 -9.29 -12.32
C LYS A 28 -5.27 -10.59 -11.71
N SER A 29 -4.45 -10.53 -10.65
CA SER A 29 -3.91 -11.73 -10.00
C SER A 29 -4.98 -12.52 -9.25
N SER A 30 -5.97 -11.83 -8.66
CA SER A 30 -7.06 -12.50 -7.92
C SER A 30 -8.11 -13.13 -8.83
N LEU A 31 -8.23 -12.67 -10.08
CA LEU A 31 -9.30 -13.05 -11.01
C LEU A 31 -8.77 -13.82 -12.23
N VAL A 32 -7.68 -14.57 -12.05
CA VAL A 32 -7.12 -15.46 -13.07
C VAL A 32 -8.21 -16.45 -13.54
N GLY A 33 -8.47 -16.46 -14.84
CA GLY A 33 -9.51 -17.30 -15.47
C GLY A 33 -10.80 -16.55 -15.82
N PHE A 34 -10.94 -15.28 -15.43
CA PHE A 34 -12.00 -14.39 -15.90
C PHE A 34 -11.46 -13.42 -16.96
N ASP A 35 -12.25 -13.18 -18.01
CA ASP A 35 -11.94 -12.14 -19.00
C ASP A 35 -12.39 -10.78 -18.45
N LEU A 36 -11.47 -10.08 -17.78
CA LEU A 36 -11.71 -8.74 -17.24
C LEU A 36 -11.20 -7.67 -18.19
N GLN A 37 -12.14 -6.89 -18.71
CA GLN A 37 -11.84 -5.64 -19.41
C GLN A 37 -11.89 -4.47 -18.44
N LEU A 38 -10.72 -4.02 -17.99
CA LEU A 38 -10.59 -2.79 -17.22
C LEU A 38 -10.52 -1.60 -18.18
N LEU A 39 -11.55 -0.76 -18.17
CA LEU A 39 -11.60 0.45 -18.98
C LEU A 39 -10.86 1.59 -18.27
N LYS A 40 -9.78 2.08 -18.87
CA LYS A 40 -9.07 3.27 -18.39
C LYS A 40 -9.78 4.53 -18.89
N ILE A 41 -10.02 5.48 -17.99
CA ILE A 41 -10.57 6.79 -18.37
C ILE A 41 -9.55 7.49 -19.28
N PRO A 42 -9.91 7.84 -20.52
CA PRO A 42 -8.99 8.54 -21.42
C PRO A 42 -8.54 9.88 -20.85
N GLU A 43 -7.25 10.19 -20.96
CA GLU A 43 -6.67 11.47 -20.53
C GLU A 43 -7.36 12.67 -21.20
N GLN A 44 -7.93 12.46 -22.39
CA GLN A 44 -8.67 13.45 -23.17
C GLN A 44 -9.92 14.00 -22.46
N ILE A 45 -10.42 13.30 -21.43
CA ILE A 45 -11.55 13.75 -20.60
C ILE A 45 -11.11 14.85 -19.61
N VAL A 46 -9.82 14.90 -19.26
CA VAL A 46 -9.25 15.94 -18.42
C VAL A 46 -9.05 17.19 -19.27
N GLU A 47 -9.48 18.35 -18.76
CA GLU A 47 -9.28 19.63 -19.45
C GLU A 47 -7.79 19.83 -19.80
N LYS A 48 -7.51 20.18 -21.07
CA LYS A 48 -6.14 20.26 -21.61
C LYS A 48 -5.20 21.16 -20.80
N GLU A 49 -5.73 22.22 -20.21
CA GLU A 49 -4.94 23.15 -19.39
C GLU A 49 -4.51 22.52 -18.05
N LEU A 50 -5.34 21.62 -17.50
CA LEU A 50 -5.10 20.90 -16.26
C LEU A 50 -4.32 19.61 -16.48
N ALA A 51 -4.44 18.99 -17.66
CA ALA A 51 -3.79 17.72 -17.99
C ALA A 51 -2.26 17.75 -17.82
N LYS A 52 -1.61 18.91 -18.01
CA LYS A 52 -0.16 19.05 -17.79
C LYS A 52 0.26 19.09 -16.31
N TYR A 53 -0.69 19.33 -15.40
CA TYR A 53 -0.45 19.40 -13.96
C TYR A 53 -0.98 18.20 -13.19
N ILE A 54 -1.92 17.46 -13.77
CA ILE A 54 -2.56 16.31 -13.13
C ILE A 54 -1.93 15.03 -13.67
N LYS A 55 -1.29 14.27 -12.77
CA LYS A 55 -0.87 12.89 -13.04
C LYS A 55 -1.72 11.97 -12.17
N PHE A 56 -2.22 10.89 -12.76
CA PHE A 56 -2.86 9.79 -12.04
C PHE A 56 -1.90 8.59 -12.05
N PRO A 57 -0.92 8.54 -11.13
CA PRO A 57 -0.08 7.37 -11.00
C PRO A 57 -0.96 6.17 -10.59
N GLU A 58 -0.69 5.03 -11.20
CA GLU A 58 -1.30 3.77 -10.77
C GLU A 58 -0.67 3.35 -9.43
N VAL A 59 -1.49 2.79 -8.55
CA VAL A 59 -1.03 2.27 -7.26
C VAL A 59 -0.14 1.05 -7.50
N SER A 60 0.99 1.00 -6.79
CA SER A 60 1.94 -0.10 -6.89
C SER A 60 1.34 -1.43 -6.41
N TYR A 61 1.78 -2.54 -7.00
CA TYR A 61 1.50 -3.86 -6.48
C TYR A 61 2.38 -4.11 -5.25
N LEU A 62 1.80 -4.58 -4.15
CA LEU A 62 2.50 -4.90 -2.92
C LEU A 62 2.04 -6.26 -2.39
N GLU A 63 2.97 -7.20 -2.26
CA GLU A 63 2.72 -8.52 -1.69
C GLU A 63 3.41 -8.67 -0.35
N ILE A 64 2.60 -8.99 0.67
CA ILE A 64 3.04 -9.15 2.05
C ILE A 64 2.66 -10.55 2.50
N GLU A 65 3.67 -11.33 2.88
CA GLU A 65 3.48 -12.57 3.61
C GLU A 65 3.43 -12.30 5.10
N SER A 66 2.55 -13.01 5.81
CA SER A 66 2.46 -12.99 7.27
C SER A 66 2.68 -14.38 7.84
N LYS A 67 3.52 -14.49 8.87
CA LYS A 67 3.71 -15.73 9.64
C LYS A 67 3.42 -15.48 11.12
N LEU A 68 2.58 -16.32 11.72
CA LEU A 68 2.24 -16.27 13.14
C LEU A 68 2.96 -17.38 13.92
N ASN A 69 3.57 -16.99 15.04
CA ASN A 69 4.23 -17.87 16.00
C ASN A 69 3.71 -17.55 17.42
N GLY A 70 2.56 -18.09 17.80
CA GLY A 70 1.86 -17.71 19.03
C GLY A 70 1.44 -16.24 18.98
N LYS A 71 1.90 -15.43 19.95
CA LYS A 71 1.62 -13.99 20.01
C LYS A 71 2.54 -13.13 19.14
N GLU A 72 3.47 -13.73 18.40
CA GLU A 72 4.37 -13.01 17.52
C GLU A 72 3.91 -13.13 16.06
N ILE A 73 3.89 -12.00 15.35
CA ILE A 73 3.71 -11.93 13.91
C ILE A 73 4.99 -11.46 13.24
N ILE A 74 5.30 -12.07 12.11
CA ILE A 74 6.35 -11.66 11.19
C ILE A 74 5.69 -11.27 9.88
N LEU A 75 5.89 -10.03 9.45
CA LEU A 75 5.50 -9.55 8.13
C LEU A 75 6.72 -9.48 7.23
N LYS A 76 6.55 -9.90 5.98
CA LYS A 76 7.61 -9.88 4.97
C LYS A 76 7.09 -9.35 3.65
N ILE A 77 7.78 -8.36 3.10
CA ILE A 77 7.54 -7.90 1.73
C ILE A 77 8.22 -8.89 0.79
N VAL A 78 7.41 -9.61 0.01
CA VAL A 78 7.90 -10.63 -0.92
C VAL A 78 7.95 -10.15 -2.35
N ASP A 79 7.05 -9.24 -2.74
CA ASP A 79 7.07 -8.60 -4.04
C ASP A 79 6.56 -7.16 -3.96
N PHE A 80 7.13 -6.29 -4.80
CA PHE A 80 6.75 -4.90 -4.93
C PHE A 80 6.97 -4.43 -6.36
N GLN A 81 5.90 -4.21 -7.13
CA GLN A 81 5.99 -3.84 -8.54
C GLN A 81 5.36 -2.48 -8.81
N LEU A 82 6.10 -1.64 -9.51
CA LEU A 82 5.60 -0.36 -9.99
C LEU A 82 4.98 -0.52 -11.38
N SER A 83 3.93 0.25 -11.66
CA SER A 83 3.41 0.33 -13.03
C SER A 83 4.48 0.91 -13.97
N PRO A 84 4.56 0.43 -15.23
CA PRO A 84 5.53 0.93 -16.18
C PRO A 84 5.39 2.44 -16.43
N THR A 85 6.47 3.19 -16.18
CA THR A 85 6.57 4.61 -16.49
C THR A 85 7.87 4.90 -17.25
N ALA A 86 7.97 6.08 -17.87
CA ALA A 86 9.20 6.51 -18.53
C ALA A 86 10.35 6.61 -17.52
N GLU A 87 10.07 7.18 -16.34
CA GLU A 87 11.05 7.32 -15.25
C GLU A 87 11.53 5.95 -14.74
N LEU A 88 10.63 4.97 -14.62
CA LEU A 88 10.99 3.60 -14.25
C LEU A 88 11.84 2.93 -15.33
N ALA A 89 11.53 3.14 -16.62
CA ALA A 89 12.28 2.53 -17.72
C ALA A 89 13.75 2.97 -17.74
N GLU A 90 14.06 4.20 -17.35
CA GLU A 90 15.43 4.71 -17.24
C GLU A 90 16.27 4.00 -16.18
N ILE A 91 15.63 3.55 -15.09
CA ILE A 91 16.32 2.90 -13.95
C ILE A 91 16.12 1.39 -13.90
N ALA A 92 15.16 0.83 -14.62
CA ALA A 92 14.77 -0.59 -14.55
C ALA A 92 15.96 -1.53 -14.78
N SER A 93 16.87 -1.19 -15.70
CA SER A 93 18.08 -1.98 -15.98
C SER A 93 19.06 -2.08 -14.80
N LYS A 94 18.95 -1.18 -13.81
CA LYS A 94 19.81 -1.13 -12.62
C LYS A 94 19.20 -1.85 -11.42
N VAL A 95 17.90 -2.14 -11.45
CA VAL A 95 17.13 -2.75 -10.37
C VAL A 95 17.19 -4.27 -10.53
N LYS A 96 17.79 -4.97 -9.57
CA LYS A 96 17.87 -6.45 -9.59
C LYS A 96 16.74 -7.12 -8.83
N ASP A 97 16.27 -6.47 -7.78
CA ASP A 97 15.17 -6.89 -6.92
C ASP A 97 14.17 -5.74 -6.90
N SER A 98 12.92 -6.01 -7.26
CA SER A 98 11.86 -5.02 -7.39
C SER A 98 11.61 -4.25 -6.08
N ARG A 99 11.88 -4.88 -4.94
CA ARG A 99 11.78 -4.26 -3.60
C ARG A 99 12.84 -3.19 -3.36
N GLU A 100 13.90 -3.13 -4.17
CA GLU A 100 14.83 -1.99 -4.22
C GLU A 100 14.20 -0.73 -4.82
N LEU A 101 12.90 -0.71 -5.11
CA LEU A 101 12.15 0.51 -5.44
C LEU A 101 11.41 1.09 -4.22
N ILE A 102 11.49 0.44 -3.06
CA ILE A 102 10.88 0.94 -1.81
C ILE A 102 11.83 1.95 -1.15
N ASP A 103 11.37 3.17 -0.96
CA ASP A 103 12.12 4.21 -0.24
C ASP A 103 11.86 4.18 1.27
N TYR A 104 10.59 3.97 1.63
CA TYR A 104 10.11 3.95 3.01
C TYR A 104 8.96 2.95 3.14
N TRP A 105 8.85 2.29 4.29
CA TRP A 105 7.60 1.66 4.69
C TRP A 105 7.38 1.72 6.19
N ALA A 106 6.12 1.68 6.59
CA ALA A 106 5.69 1.72 7.97
C ALA A 106 4.48 0.84 8.22
N ILE A 107 4.30 0.50 9.48
CA ILE A 107 3.27 -0.43 9.94
C ILE A 107 2.54 0.18 11.14
N ASP A 108 1.21 0.10 11.08
CA ASP A 108 0.29 0.22 12.20
C ASP A 108 -0.22 -1.19 12.50
N TRP A 109 0.21 -1.77 13.61
CA TRP A 109 -0.08 -3.15 13.99
C TRP A 109 -1.51 -3.34 14.49
N ASP A 110 -2.23 -2.26 14.79
CA ASP A 110 -3.58 -2.31 15.34
C ASP A 110 -4.44 -1.15 14.80
N TYR A 111 -4.52 -1.09 13.47
CA TYR A 111 -5.23 -0.06 12.76
C TYR A 111 -6.72 -0.10 13.06
N LYS A 112 -7.24 0.97 13.65
CA LYS A 112 -8.65 1.08 14.08
C LYS A 112 -9.58 1.62 12.99
N GLY A 113 -9.12 1.56 11.74
CA GLY A 113 -9.85 2.15 10.64
C GLY A 113 -9.79 3.67 10.61
N ASP A 114 -8.97 4.34 11.42
CA ASP A 114 -8.92 5.79 11.62
C ASP A 114 -7.62 6.44 11.08
N THR A 115 -6.90 7.23 11.88
CA THR A 115 -5.62 7.80 11.47
C THR A 115 -4.55 6.72 11.57
N PHE A 116 -3.65 6.65 10.58
CA PHE A 116 -2.54 5.72 10.63
C PHE A 116 -1.60 6.05 11.81
N HIS A 117 -1.44 5.09 12.73
CA HIS A 117 -0.55 5.20 13.88
C HIS A 117 0.74 4.44 13.61
N ASN A 118 1.77 5.15 13.17
CA ASN A 118 3.06 4.54 12.88
C ASN A 118 3.71 3.98 14.16
N GLN A 119 3.82 2.65 14.24
CA GLN A 119 4.43 1.93 15.35
C GLN A 119 5.77 1.27 14.96
N TRP A 120 6.01 1.10 13.66
CA TRP A 120 7.25 0.57 13.12
C TRP A 120 7.50 1.15 11.74
N GLN A 121 8.77 1.41 11.40
CA GLN A 121 9.16 1.92 10.08
C GLN A 121 10.58 1.48 9.69
N SER A 122 10.83 1.39 8.38
CA SER A 122 12.16 1.26 7.80
C SER A 122 12.28 2.12 6.54
N PHE A 123 13.45 2.71 6.34
CA PHE A 123 13.71 3.69 5.28
C PHE A 123 15.15 3.63 4.81
N ARG A 124 15.40 4.10 3.58
CA ARG A 124 16.76 4.14 3.03
C ARG A 124 17.65 5.09 3.80
N MET A 125 18.87 4.62 4.07
CA MET A 125 19.93 5.46 4.64
C MET A 125 21.07 5.61 3.64
N LYS A 126 21.83 6.72 3.73
CA LYS A 126 23.03 6.92 2.90
C LYS A 126 24.03 5.75 2.96
N LYS A 127 24.12 5.09 4.11
CA LYS A 127 25.00 3.93 4.34
C LYS A 127 24.36 2.58 3.99
N ASN A 128 23.03 2.50 3.99
CA ASN A 128 22.28 1.30 3.66
C ASN A 128 21.13 1.68 2.69
N PRO A 129 21.32 1.51 1.38
CA PRO A 129 20.39 2.00 0.37
C PRO A 129 19.12 1.15 0.24
N ARG A 130 18.87 0.20 1.16
CA ARG A 130 17.68 -0.66 1.17
C ARG A 130 16.97 -0.54 2.52
N VAL A 131 15.66 -0.74 2.47
CA VAL A 131 14.84 -0.94 3.67
C VAL A 131 14.96 -2.38 4.15
N ASP A 132 14.59 -2.62 5.40
CA ASP A 132 14.33 -3.98 5.87
C ASP A 132 13.09 -4.52 5.16
N TYR A 133 13.11 -5.77 4.68
CA TYR A 133 11.94 -6.40 4.07
C TYR A 133 11.11 -7.21 5.06
N GLN A 134 11.48 -7.17 6.34
CA GLN A 134 10.83 -7.92 7.39
C GLN A 134 10.61 -7.03 8.61
N ALA A 135 9.43 -7.15 9.21
CA ALA A 135 9.09 -6.56 10.49
C ALA A 135 8.50 -7.62 11.41
N ILE A 136 8.79 -7.51 12.71
CA ILE A 136 8.33 -8.45 13.73
C ILE A 136 7.60 -7.66 14.79
N HIS A 137 6.47 -8.18 15.25
CA HIS A 137 5.72 -7.60 16.35
C HIS A 137 5.18 -8.71 17.26
N LYS A 138 5.18 -8.45 18.57
CA LYS A 138 4.63 -9.35 19.57
C LYS A 138 3.48 -8.65 20.27
N TYR A 139 2.31 -9.27 20.22
CA TYR A 139 1.12 -8.78 20.90
C TYR A 139 1.10 -9.21 22.36
N ASP A 140 0.55 -8.35 23.22
CA ASP A 140 0.32 -8.67 24.62
C ASP A 140 -0.96 -9.49 24.79
N GLU A 141 -2.01 -9.14 24.05
CA GLU A 141 -3.34 -9.75 24.14
C GLU A 141 -3.69 -10.58 22.89
N THR A 142 -4.44 -11.66 23.10
CA THR A 142 -5.04 -12.46 22.02
C THR A 142 -6.25 -11.73 21.46
N GLY A 143 -6.52 -11.88 20.17
CA GLY A 143 -7.66 -11.23 19.53
C GLY A 143 -7.49 -11.04 18.03
N GLU A 144 -8.49 -10.41 17.41
CA GLU A 144 -8.42 -10.01 16.02
C GLU A 144 -7.80 -8.62 15.90
N TYR A 145 -6.83 -8.49 14.99
CA TYR A 145 -6.16 -7.23 14.69
C TYR A 145 -6.22 -6.96 13.19
N GLU A 146 -6.37 -5.68 12.83
CA GLU A 146 -6.21 -5.20 11.47
C GLU A 146 -4.88 -4.45 11.38
N ILE A 147 -3.95 -4.95 10.60
CA ILE A 147 -2.63 -4.35 10.40
C ILE A 147 -2.70 -3.52 9.13
N MET A 148 -2.31 -2.25 9.19
CA MET A 148 -2.12 -1.41 8.01
C MET A 148 -0.63 -1.25 7.72
N VAL A 149 -0.24 -1.52 6.47
CA VAL A 149 1.11 -1.30 5.96
C VAL A 149 1.07 -0.19 4.93
N LYS A 150 1.94 0.80 5.09
CA LYS A 150 2.16 1.89 4.13
C LYS A 150 3.54 1.76 3.54
N VAL A 151 3.65 1.77 2.21
CA VAL A 151 4.90 1.72 1.45
C VAL A 151 4.97 2.95 0.55
N VAL A 152 6.13 3.59 0.48
CA VAL A 152 6.41 4.71 -0.40
C VAL A 152 7.55 4.31 -1.33
N ASP A 153 7.35 4.49 -2.63
CA ASP A 153 8.35 4.20 -3.65
C ASP A 153 9.39 5.33 -3.83
N VAL A 154 10.45 5.05 -4.59
CA VAL A 154 11.51 6.02 -4.91
C VAL A 154 11.04 7.24 -5.72
N PHE A 155 9.82 7.21 -6.25
CA PHE A 155 9.18 8.33 -6.95
C PHE A 155 8.23 9.12 -6.04
N GLY A 156 8.05 8.68 -4.79
CA GLY A 156 7.21 9.33 -3.79
C GLY A 156 5.75 8.90 -3.81
N ASN A 157 5.36 7.89 -4.59
CA ASN A 157 3.98 7.38 -4.57
C ASN A 157 3.78 6.44 -3.38
N ASP A 158 2.65 6.58 -2.68
CA ASP A 158 2.30 5.70 -1.56
C ASP A 158 1.30 4.60 -1.95
N THR A 159 1.53 3.42 -1.41
CA THR A 159 0.66 2.25 -1.49
C THR A 159 0.35 1.78 -0.07
N ASN A 160 -0.93 1.56 0.23
CA ASN A 160 -1.36 1.02 1.52
C ASN A 160 -1.86 -0.41 1.33
N LYS A 161 -1.74 -1.26 2.35
CA LYS A 161 -2.32 -2.61 2.36
C LYS A 161 -2.75 -2.96 3.77
N THR A 162 -3.98 -3.43 3.91
CA THR A 162 -4.51 -3.92 5.19
C THR A 162 -4.52 -5.44 5.23
N LEU A 163 -4.13 -6.02 6.36
CA LEU A 163 -4.19 -7.46 6.62
C LEU A 163 -4.93 -7.71 7.93
N ARG A 164 -5.84 -8.68 7.95
CA ARG A 164 -6.49 -9.12 9.19
C ARG A 164 -5.80 -10.36 9.73
N VAL A 165 -5.52 -10.37 11.02
CA VAL A 165 -4.85 -11.49 11.69
C VAL A 165 -5.54 -11.82 13.00
N GLU A 166 -5.57 -13.11 13.34
CA GLU A 166 -6.10 -13.61 14.60
C GLU A 166 -4.92 -14.11 15.47
N ILE A 167 -4.68 -13.43 16.59
CA ILE A 167 -3.62 -13.76 17.54
C ILE A 167 -4.15 -14.70 18.60
N LYS A 168 -3.47 -15.85 18.77
CA LYS A 168 -3.85 -16.95 19.67
C LYS A 168 -2.89 -17.11 20.84
#